data_AF-A0AAW9S9F1-F1
#
_entry.id   AF-A0AAW9S9F1-F1
#
_cell.length_a   1.000
_cell.length_b   1.000
_cell.length_c   1.000
_cell.angle_alpha   90.00
_cell.angle_beta   90.00
_cell.angle_gamma   90.00
#
_symmetry.space_group_name_H-M   'P 1'
#
loop_
_entity.id
_entity.type
_entity.pdbx_description
1 polymer ?
#
loop_
_entity_poly.entity_id
_entity_poly.type
_entity_poly.pdbx_seq_one_letter_code
_entity_poly.pdbx_strand_id
1 'polypeptide(L)'
;MALRYTGEKGPLFGLTLKTGLLTVVTLGLYRFWAKTRIRKYIWSSVNAGGDTFEYTGTGLEKLLGFLVAIVFLAVYLGIVQMVLFYFGLNIMIDPETAEPAQVIGQISAIYISFFAVLPFLLYAVYRARRYKMARTRFRGIRLGMEKGAWGYVARALLYGVLSVISLGLLTPLMTFRLEKYMADRSFYGSARVHQNGRWTALYPAMKHLLIGIAILLVSAGLMVWGAVPSPGSYEPRSVIVIIGGGVGTFIGYLWLIIGSVYYGVRSFGYLMSHKTLGRRDRLRLGTARRGRGQDLHPRRPAALRAGLGRLRGGRRAGGGLHPAADGRGADDDDRAGPAGGPWLRGRAGGDAGALDDPDHPADPRPLHRHDPGAEPRGAEPHRPA
;
A
#
# COMPACT_ATOMS: atom_id res chain seq x y z
N MET A 1 2.77 -4.01 -22.09
CA MET A 1 3.39 -2.72 -21.75
C MET A 1 4.49 -2.97 -20.73
N ALA A 2 5.75 -2.68 -21.05
CA ALA A 2 6.85 -2.85 -20.11
C ALA A 2 6.93 -1.65 -19.16
N LEU A 3 7.13 -1.93 -17.87
CA LEU A 3 7.51 -0.93 -16.87
C LEU A 3 9.04 -0.81 -16.85
N ARG A 4 9.55 0.41 -17.00
CA ARG A 4 10.98 0.73 -16.86
C ARG A 4 11.14 1.77 -15.74
N TYR A 5 12.14 1.58 -14.89
CA TYR A 5 12.54 2.58 -13.91
C TYR A 5 13.77 3.30 -14.44
N THR A 6 13.68 4.60 -14.63
CA THR A 6 14.75 5.47 -15.16
C THR A 6 15.32 6.39 -14.08
N GLY A 7 15.01 6.13 -12.80
CA GLY A 7 15.45 6.95 -11.68
C GLY A 7 16.90 6.62 -11.29
N GLU A 8 17.73 7.65 -11.24
CA GLU A 8 19.11 7.52 -10.81
C GLU A 8 19.24 7.38 -9.29
N LYS A 9 20.21 6.57 -8.84
CA LYS A 9 20.46 6.34 -7.42
C LYS A 9 21.01 7.59 -6.71
N GLY A 10 21.89 8.35 -7.39
CA GLY A 10 22.57 9.53 -6.82
C GLY A 10 21.60 10.66 -6.42
N PRO A 11 20.77 11.18 -7.34
CA PRO A 11 19.78 12.21 -7.02
C PRO A 11 18.76 11.75 -5.97
N LEU A 12 18.33 10.48 -6.01
CA LEU A 12 17.45 9.90 -4.99
C LEU A 12 18.12 9.86 -3.60
N PHE A 13 19.40 9.48 -3.53
CA PHE A 13 20.17 9.48 -2.29
C PHE A 13 20.34 10.89 -1.74
N GLY A 14 20.78 11.86 -2.55
CA GLY A 14 20.92 13.26 -2.15
C GLY A 14 19.60 13.89 -1.70
N LEU A 15 18.48 13.56 -2.36
CA LEU A 15 17.14 13.96 -1.93
C LEU A 15 16.75 13.35 -0.58
N THR A 16 17.04 12.06 -0.38
CA THR A 16 16.72 11.34 0.86
C THR A 16 17.56 11.85 2.03
N LEU A 17 18.86 12.10 1.82
CA LEU A 17 19.76 12.65 2.82
C LEU A 17 19.34 14.07 3.25
N LYS A 18 19.13 14.98 2.29
CA LYS A 18 18.68 16.36 2.57
C LYS A 18 17.34 16.39 3.32
N THR A 19 16.37 15.57 2.90
CA THR A 19 15.05 15.52 3.55
C THR A 19 15.06 14.73 4.87
N GLY A 20 16.00 13.81 5.06
CA GLY A 20 16.28 13.11 6.31
C GLY A 20 16.87 14.04 7.37
N LEU A 21 17.93 14.78 7.02
CA LEU A 21 18.54 15.80 7.89
C LEU A 21 17.50 16.82 8.34
N LEU A 22 16.71 17.37 7.40
CA LEU A 22 15.64 18.31 7.73
C LEU A 22 14.52 17.68 8.58
N THR A 23 14.32 16.36 8.50
CA THR A 23 13.43 15.63 9.41
C THR A 23 14.00 15.53 10.82
N VAL A 24 15.31 15.37 10.99
CA VAL A 24 15.96 15.40 12.32
C VAL A 24 15.90 16.80 12.92
N VAL A 25 16.31 17.83 12.17
CA VAL A 25 16.31 19.24 12.62
C VAL A 25 14.91 19.73 13.03
N THR A 26 13.86 19.24 12.39
CA THR A 26 12.46 19.59 12.73
C THR A 26 11.79 18.61 13.70
N LEU A 27 12.57 17.85 14.49
CA LEU A 27 12.09 16.87 15.48
C LEU A 27 11.04 15.90 14.92
N GLY A 28 11.25 15.46 13.69
CA GLY A 28 10.37 14.54 12.99
C GLY A 28 9.18 15.19 12.26
N LEU A 29 8.97 16.50 12.33
CA LEU A 29 7.83 17.17 11.66
C LEU A 29 7.96 17.13 10.13
N TYR A 30 9.16 17.36 9.56
CA TYR A 30 9.34 17.38 8.10
C TYR A 30 9.08 16.02 7.41
N ARG A 31 8.93 14.92 8.17
CA ARG A 31 8.66 13.57 7.62
C ARG A 31 7.49 13.50 6.65
N PHE A 32 6.47 14.36 6.82
CA PHE A 32 5.30 14.40 5.93
C PHE A 32 5.64 14.91 4.53
N TRP A 33 6.48 15.95 4.45
CA TRP A 33 7.02 16.52 3.21
C TRP A 33 8.12 15.65 2.61
N ALA A 34 9.01 15.07 3.42
CA ALA A 34 9.98 14.08 2.95
C ALA A 34 9.28 12.90 2.22
N LYS A 35 8.25 12.32 2.85
CA LYS A 35 7.44 11.23 2.27
C LYS A 35 6.60 11.62 1.04
N THR A 36 6.38 12.90 0.74
CA THR A 36 5.81 13.32 -0.57
C THR A 36 6.90 13.58 -1.59
N ARG A 37 8.00 14.25 -1.23
CA ARG A 37 9.08 14.62 -2.15
C ARG A 37 9.75 13.38 -2.76
N ILE A 38 10.13 12.42 -1.92
CA ILE A 38 10.67 11.12 -2.35
C ILE A 38 9.66 10.37 -3.23
N ARG A 39 8.37 10.41 -2.90
CA ARG A 39 7.32 9.73 -3.69
C ARG A 39 7.11 10.36 -5.06
N LYS A 40 7.12 11.70 -5.15
CA LYS A 40 7.03 12.42 -6.43
C LYS A 40 8.19 12.03 -7.34
N TYR A 41 9.42 12.06 -6.83
CA TYR A 41 10.62 11.64 -7.56
C TYR A 41 10.53 10.19 -8.07
N ILE A 42 10.14 9.24 -7.20
CA ILE A 42 10.01 7.83 -7.61
C ILE A 42 8.92 7.67 -8.68
N TRP A 43 7.79 8.37 -8.57
CA TRP A 43 6.69 8.26 -9.54
C TRP A 43 7.09 8.86 -10.90
N SER A 44 7.72 10.03 -10.94
CA SER A 44 8.24 10.63 -12.18
C SER A 44 9.38 9.82 -12.81
N SER A 45 10.03 8.93 -12.04
CA SER A 45 11.08 8.02 -12.51
C SER A 45 10.56 6.65 -12.96
N VAL A 46 9.27 6.34 -12.77
CA VAL A 46 8.64 5.12 -13.29
C VAL A 46 8.02 5.46 -14.64
N ASN A 47 8.58 4.88 -15.70
CA ASN A 47 8.12 5.00 -17.06
C ASN A 47 7.33 3.75 -17.47
N ALA A 48 6.16 3.94 -18.07
CA ALA A 48 5.37 2.88 -18.68
C ALA A 48 5.04 3.28 -20.12
N GLY A 49 5.60 2.54 -21.10
CA GLY A 49 5.29 2.73 -22.52
C GLY A 49 5.42 4.15 -23.07
N GLY A 50 6.39 4.92 -22.57
CA GLY A 50 6.69 6.30 -23.01
C GLY A 50 6.35 7.39 -21.99
N ASP A 51 5.43 7.13 -21.06
CA ASP A 51 4.94 8.14 -20.11
C ASP A 51 5.31 7.83 -18.66
N THR A 52 5.39 8.89 -17.84
CA THR A 52 5.68 8.80 -16.41
C THR A 52 4.41 8.77 -15.54
N PHE A 53 4.53 8.29 -14.30
CA PHE A 53 3.46 8.44 -13.30
C PHE A 53 3.56 9.78 -12.57
N GLU A 54 2.42 10.40 -12.30
CA GLU A 54 2.34 11.63 -11.52
C GLU A 54 1.82 11.36 -10.11
N TYR A 55 2.35 12.09 -9.12
CA TYR A 55 1.84 12.06 -7.75
C TYR A 55 1.46 13.46 -7.25
N THR A 56 0.16 13.68 -7.05
CA THR A 56 -0.44 15.00 -6.71
C THR A 56 -0.64 15.25 -5.21
N GLY A 57 -0.33 14.28 -4.34
CA GLY A 57 -0.57 14.41 -2.90
C GLY A 57 0.42 15.35 -2.19
N THR A 58 -0.08 16.12 -1.23
CA THR A 58 0.71 17.15 -0.52
C THR A 58 1.21 16.66 0.85
N GLY A 59 2.19 17.37 1.43
CA GLY A 59 2.69 17.07 2.78
C GLY A 59 1.63 17.40 3.85
N LEU A 60 0.97 18.55 3.69
CA LEU A 60 -0.06 19.06 4.58
C LEU A 60 -1.27 18.12 4.69
N GLU A 61 -1.73 17.51 3.59
CA GLU A 61 -2.77 16.46 3.61
C GLU A 61 -2.43 15.30 4.56
N LYS A 62 -1.15 14.92 4.64
CA LYS A 62 -0.69 13.83 5.50
C LYS A 62 -0.51 14.27 6.95
N LEU A 63 -0.10 15.53 7.17
CA LEU A 63 0.00 16.12 8.51
C LEU A 63 -1.40 16.23 9.15
N LEU A 64 -2.37 16.84 8.46
CA LEU A 64 -3.75 16.93 8.94
C LEU A 64 -4.36 15.55 9.20
N GLY A 65 -4.18 14.60 8.28
CA GLY A 65 -4.63 13.22 8.48
C GLY A 65 -3.97 12.49 9.65
N PHE A 66 -2.75 12.88 10.04
CA PHE A 66 -2.04 12.35 11.21
C PHE A 66 -2.51 13.01 12.51
N LEU A 67 -2.71 14.34 12.53
CA LEU A 67 -3.24 15.07 13.70
C LEU A 67 -4.64 14.58 14.05
N VAL A 68 -5.54 14.46 13.07
CA VAL A 68 -6.88 13.87 13.26
C VAL A 68 -6.80 12.43 13.78
N ALA A 69 -5.83 11.64 13.31
CA ALA A 69 -5.63 10.27 13.79
C ALA A 69 -5.11 10.21 15.24
N ILE A 70 -4.24 11.14 15.67
CA ILE A 70 -3.81 11.25 17.08
C ILE A 70 -5.00 11.63 17.97
N VAL A 71 -5.73 12.70 17.63
CA VAL A 71 -6.86 13.16 18.46
C VAL A 71 -7.91 12.07 18.59
N PHE A 72 -8.27 11.42 17.48
CA PHE A 72 -9.17 10.26 17.50
C PHE A 72 -8.63 9.13 18.37
N LEU A 73 -7.35 8.76 18.24
CA LEU A 73 -6.76 7.65 18.98
C LEU A 73 -6.66 7.94 20.49
N ALA A 74 -6.33 9.18 20.87
CA ALA A 74 -6.26 9.62 22.27
C ALA A 74 -7.65 9.57 22.94
N VAL A 75 -8.68 10.11 22.28
CA VAL A 75 -10.07 10.02 22.78
C VAL A 75 -10.54 8.57 22.84
N TYR A 76 -10.27 7.78 21.80
CA TYR A 76 -10.64 6.36 21.76
C TYR A 76 -9.98 5.55 22.89
N LEU A 77 -8.66 5.69 23.09
CA LEU A 77 -7.94 5.00 24.15
C LEU A 77 -8.37 5.48 25.54
N GLY A 78 -8.67 6.77 25.71
CA GLY A 78 -9.23 7.31 26.95
C GLY A 78 -10.58 6.67 27.30
N ILE A 79 -11.49 6.54 26.32
CA ILE A 79 -12.78 5.86 26.50
C ILE A 79 -12.58 4.38 26.82
N VAL A 80 -11.71 3.68 26.08
CA VAL A 80 -11.39 2.27 26.36
C VAL A 80 -10.85 2.10 27.78
N GLN A 81 -9.91 2.94 28.21
CA GLN A 81 -9.35 2.88 29.56
C GLN A 81 -10.38 3.20 30.64
N MET A 82 -11.29 4.15 30.40
CA MET A 82 -12.39 4.46 31.32
C MET A 82 -13.36 3.28 31.48
N VAL A 83 -13.68 2.58 30.38
CA VAL A 83 -14.51 1.37 30.41
C VAL A 83 -13.80 0.22 31.13
N LEU A 84 -12.51 0.00 30.86
CA LEU A 84 -11.72 -1.03 31.56
C LEU A 84 -11.64 -0.75 33.07
N PHE A 85 -11.39 0.49 33.46
CA PHE A 85 -11.38 0.92 34.86
C PHE A 85 -12.73 0.69 35.56
N TYR A 86 -13.85 0.99 34.88
CA TYR A 86 -15.19 0.71 35.40
C TYR A 86 -15.43 -0.78 35.69
N PHE A 87 -14.87 -1.68 34.88
CA PHE A 87 -14.89 -3.13 35.11
C PHE A 87 -13.80 -3.64 36.09
N GLY A 88 -13.13 -2.76 36.82
CA GLY A 88 -12.07 -3.12 37.78
C GLY A 88 -10.72 -3.50 37.14
N LEU A 89 -10.58 -3.35 35.81
CA LEU A 89 -9.38 -3.69 35.06
C LEU A 89 -8.47 -2.45 34.94
N ASN A 90 -7.74 -2.13 36.01
CA ASN A 90 -6.79 -1.02 36.04
C ASN A 90 -5.37 -1.46 35.61
N ILE A 91 -4.62 -0.54 35.00
CA ILE A 91 -3.19 -0.70 34.69
C ILE A 91 -2.31 -0.30 35.88
N MET A 92 -2.83 0.54 36.79
CA MET A 92 -2.22 0.85 38.10
C MET A 92 -2.81 -0.04 39.18
N ILE A 93 -2.11 -1.13 39.49
CA ILE A 93 -2.29 -1.95 40.69
C ILE A 93 -0.90 -2.07 41.32
N ASP A 94 -0.81 -1.98 42.65
CA ASP A 94 0.45 -2.10 43.37
C ASP A 94 0.90 -3.58 43.38
N PRO A 95 2.02 -3.93 42.74
CA PRO A 95 2.41 -5.34 42.56
C PRO A 95 2.79 -6.04 43.87
N GLU A 96 3.04 -5.32 44.96
CA GLU A 96 3.39 -5.93 46.26
C GLU A 96 2.14 -6.35 47.08
N THR A 97 0.96 -5.82 46.74
CA THR A 97 -0.32 -6.14 47.43
C THR A 97 -1.37 -6.75 46.50
N ALA A 98 -1.04 -6.98 45.22
CA ALA A 98 -1.97 -7.47 44.23
C ALA A 98 -2.32 -8.96 44.41
N GLU A 99 -3.62 -9.25 44.56
CA GLU A 99 -4.14 -10.60 44.45
C GLU A 99 -3.86 -11.19 43.05
N PRO A 100 -3.60 -12.50 42.87
CA PRO A 100 -3.29 -13.08 41.57
C PRO A 100 -4.36 -12.81 40.49
N ALA A 101 -5.63 -12.71 40.91
CA ALA A 101 -6.75 -12.33 40.03
C ALA A 101 -6.65 -10.87 39.53
N GLN A 102 -6.15 -9.95 40.34
CA GLN A 102 -5.92 -8.55 39.96
C GLN A 102 -4.78 -8.44 38.96
N VAL A 103 -3.70 -9.21 39.13
CA VAL A 103 -2.58 -9.29 38.17
C VAL A 103 -3.05 -9.83 36.81
N ILE A 104 -3.86 -10.90 36.80
CA ILE A 104 -4.49 -11.41 35.56
C ILE A 104 -5.39 -10.33 34.93
N GLY A 105 -6.17 -9.60 35.75
CA GLY A 105 -6.97 -8.47 35.33
C GLY A 105 -6.15 -7.39 34.61
N GLN A 106 -5.08 -6.91 35.24
CA GLN A 106 -4.13 -5.92 34.70
C GLN A 106 -3.52 -6.37 33.36
N ILE A 107 -3.04 -7.62 33.30
CA ILE A 107 -2.47 -8.21 32.07
C ILE A 107 -3.54 -8.26 30.96
N SER A 108 -4.77 -8.67 31.28
CA SER A 108 -5.87 -8.70 30.32
C SER A 108 -6.22 -7.29 29.81
N ALA A 109 -6.23 -6.28 30.70
CA ALA A 109 -6.47 -4.88 30.36
C ALA A 109 -5.44 -4.35 29.35
N ILE A 110 -4.15 -4.63 29.57
CA ILE A 110 -3.06 -4.24 28.67
C ILE A 110 -3.26 -4.86 27.28
N TYR A 111 -3.55 -6.16 27.20
CA TYR A 111 -3.80 -6.83 25.93
C TYR A 111 -5.06 -6.32 25.24
N ILE A 112 -6.17 -6.15 25.96
CA ILE A 112 -7.42 -5.62 25.40
C ILE A 112 -7.20 -4.22 24.82
N SER A 113 -6.56 -3.31 25.56
CA SER A 113 -6.23 -1.96 25.08
C SER A 113 -5.31 -1.97 23.86
N PHE A 114 -4.34 -2.89 23.78
CA PHE A 114 -3.48 -3.04 22.61
C PHE A 114 -4.25 -3.56 21.37
N PHE A 115 -5.05 -4.61 21.53
CA PHE A 115 -5.86 -5.19 20.45
C PHE A 115 -7.01 -4.28 20.01
N ALA A 116 -7.54 -3.43 20.88
CA ALA A 116 -8.57 -2.43 20.58
C ALA A 116 -8.15 -1.43 19.48
N VAL A 117 -6.85 -1.16 19.33
CA VAL A 117 -6.32 -0.27 18.26
C VAL A 117 -6.24 -0.98 16.89
N LEU A 118 -6.16 -2.31 16.86
CA LEU A 118 -5.92 -3.09 15.65
C LEU A 118 -6.96 -2.85 14.52
N PRO A 119 -8.28 -2.77 14.78
CA PRO A 119 -9.27 -2.43 13.76
C PRO A 119 -8.99 -1.07 13.08
N PHE A 120 -8.57 -0.07 13.85
CA PHE A 120 -8.27 1.27 13.35
C PHE A 120 -6.96 1.33 12.56
N LEU A 121 -5.94 0.57 12.98
CA LEU A 121 -4.72 0.41 12.19
C LEU A 121 -5.01 -0.24 10.83
N LEU A 122 -5.84 -1.29 10.80
CA LEU A 122 -6.27 -1.96 9.57
C LEU A 122 -7.12 -1.04 8.67
N TYR A 123 -8.01 -0.22 9.27
CA TYR A 123 -8.77 0.82 8.57
C TYR A 123 -7.83 1.88 7.96
N ALA A 124 -6.81 2.32 8.71
CA ALA A 124 -5.80 3.27 8.25
C ALA A 124 -4.97 2.72 7.09
N VAL A 125 -4.60 1.43 7.10
CA VAL A 125 -3.91 0.77 5.97
C VAL A 125 -4.74 0.86 4.67
N TYR A 126 -6.03 0.55 4.73
CA TYR A 126 -6.92 0.66 3.57
C TYR A 126 -7.06 2.12 3.11
N ARG A 127 -7.32 3.06 4.04
CA ARG A 127 -7.39 4.51 3.76
C ARG A 127 -6.11 5.05 3.12
N ALA A 128 -4.94 4.64 3.62
CA ALA A 128 -3.63 5.06 3.09
C ALA A 128 -3.39 4.55 1.66
N ARG A 129 -3.84 3.33 1.34
CA ARG A 129 -3.82 2.83 -0.04
C ARG A 129 -4.77 3.63 -0.94
N ARG A 130 -6.03 3.81 -0.51
CA ARG A 130 -7.03 4.59 -1.25
C ARG A 130 -6.56 6.01 -1.55
N TYR A 131 -5.96 6.69 -0.57
CA TYR A 131 -5.36 8.01 -0.73
C TYR A 131 -4.21 8.01 -1.76
N LYS A 132 -3.26 7.05 -1.67
CA LYS A 132 -2.16 6.92 -2.65
C LYS A 132 -2.69 6.72 -4.08
N MET A 133 -3.69 5.86 -4.26
CA MET A 133 -4.34 5.64 -5.56
C MET A 133 -4.98 6.95 -6.05
N ALA A 134 -5.84 7.56 -5.23
CA ALA A 134 -6.54 8.80 -5.54
C ALA A 134 -5.65 10.03 -5.79
N ARG A 135 -4.37 9.98 -5.42
CA ARG A 135 -3.35 11.01 -5.73
C ARG A 135 -2.35 10.59 -6.81
N THR A 136 -2.49 9.40 -7.39
CA THR A 136 -1.69 8.94 -8.54
C THR A 136 -2.46 9.17 -9.85
N ARG A 137 -1.79 9.73 -10.87
CA ARG A 137 -2.28 9.78 -12.25
C ARG A 137 -1.28 9.10 -13.18
N PHE A 138 -1.75 8.65 -14.33
CA PHE A 138 -0.94 8.13 -15.42
C PHE A 138 -1.61 8.48 -16.75
N ARG A 139 -0.90 9.16 -17.66
CA ARG A 139 -1.46 9.77 -18.89
C ARG A 139 -2.68 10.66 -18.60
N GLY A 140 -2.58 11.54 -17.59
CA GLY A 140 -3.69 12.36 -17.07
C GLY A 140 -4.80 11.61 -16.32
N ILE A 141 -5.05 10.34 -16.66
CA ILE A 141 -6.08 9.48 -16.09
C ILE A 141 -5.77 9.18 -14.62
N ARG A 142 -6.74 9.44 -13.76
CA ARG A 142 -6.65 9.26 -12.30
C ARG A 142 -6.84 7.80 -11.91
N LEU A 143 -5.97 7.28 -11.04
CA LEU A 143 -6.19 6.01 -10.35
C LEU A 143 -7.11 6.24 -9.15
N GLY A 144 -7.85 5.22 -8.76
CA GLY A 144 -8.73 5.32 -7.59
C GLY A 144 -9.02 3.99 -6.94
N MET A 145 -9.79 4.07 -5.85
CA MET A 145 -10.17 2.92 -5.06
C MET A 145 -11.49 3.20 -4.33
N GLU A 146 -12.39 2.22 -4.30
CA GLU A 146 -13.73 2.35 -3.72
C GLU A 146 -13.72 2.51 -2.19
N LYS A 147 -14.81 3.04 -1.64
CA LYS A 147 -15.10 2.95 -0.20
C LYS A 147 -15.22 1.47 0.18
N GLY A 148 -14.80 1.10 1.40
CA GLY A 148 -14.82 -0.31 1.81
C GLY A 148 -13.82 -0.69 2.90
N ALA A 149 -13.40 0.26 3.74
CA ALA A 149 -12.36 0.02 4.75
C ALA A 149 -12.83 -0.96 5.84
N TRP A 150 -14.06 -0.85 6.36
CA TRP A 150 -14.58 -1.80 7.35
C TRP A 150 -14.67 -3.24 6.82
N GLY A 151 -15.06 -3.43 5.55
CA GLY A 151 -15.02 -4.74 4.92
C GLY A 151 -13.60 -5.30 4.69
N TYR A 152 -12.57 -4.44 4.67
CA TYR A 152 -11.17 -4.85 4.73
C TYR A 152 -10.77 -5.25 6.16
N VAL A 153 -11.12 -4.43 7.16
CA VAL A 153 -10.87 -4.69 8.59
C VAL A 153 -11.45 -6.04 9.01
N ALA A 154 -12.73 -6.30 8.78
CA ALA A 154 -13.38 -7.56 9.14
C ALA A 154 -12.68 -8.78 8.51
N ARG A 155 -12.22 -8.66 7.26
CA ARG A 155 -11.45 -9.73 6.59
C ARG A 155 -10.03 -9.86 7.15
N ALA A 156 -9.37 -8.77 7.49
CA ALA A 156 -8.02 -8.79 8.03
C ALA A 156 -7.98 -9.33 9.46
N LEU A 157 -9.00 -9.04 10.28
CA LEU A 157 -9.20 -9.67 11.59
C LEU A 157 -9.50 -11.16 11.42
N LEU A 158 -10.48 -11.54 10.58
CA LEU A 158 -10.82 -12.94 10.33
C LEU A 158 -9.61 -13.76 9.86
N TYR A 159 -8.97 -13.34 8.76
CA TYR A 159 -7.79 -14.06 8.23
C TYR A 159 -6.57 -13.94 9.15
N GLY A 160 -6.50 -12.90 10.00
CA GLY A 160 -5.49 -12.79 11.05
C GLY A 160 -5.66 -13.87 12.12
N VAL A 161 -6.87 -14.02 12.66
CA VAL A 161 -7.22 -15.09 13.61
C VAL A 161 -6.98 -16.47 13.01
N LEU A 162 -7.42 -16.73 11.77
CA LEU A 162 -7.11 -17.99 11.07
C LEU A 162 -5.60 -18.19 10.89
N SER A 163 -4.82 -17.12 10.65
CA SER A 163 -3.37 -17.23 10.54
C SER A 163 -2.73 -17.58 11.89
N VAL A 164 -3.18 -16.97 13.00
CA VAL A 164 -2.68 -17.28 14.36
C VAL A 164 -3.02 -18.73 14.76
N ILE A 165 -4.27 -19.15 14.61
CA ILE A 165 -4.73 -20.51 14.94
C ILE A 165 -3.97 -21.57 14.12
N SER A 166 -3.63 -21.28 12.87
CA SER A 166 -2.84 -22.17 12.01
C SER A 166 -1.32 -22.07 12.19
N LEU A 167 -0.84 -21.47 13.29
CA LEU A 167 0.60 -21.23 13.56
C LEU A 167 1.32 -20.52 12.39
N GLY A 168 0.62 -19.62 11.72
CA GLY A 168 1.09 -18.86 10.57
C GLY A 168 0.86 -19.52 9.21
N LEU A 169 0.47 -20.80 9.13
CA LEU A 169 0.38 -21.58 7.88
C LEU A 169 -0.62 -20.99 6.86
N LEU A 170 -1.65 -20.26 7.31
CA LEU A 170 -2.62 -19.56 6.45
C LEU A 170 -2.24 -18.10 6.12
N THR A 171 -1.06 -17.63 6.51
CA THR A 171 -0.53 -16.30 6.11
C THR A 171 -0.56 -16.07 4.58
N PRO A 172 -0.23 -17.05 3.72
CA PRO A 172 -0.45 -16.98 2.26
C PRO A 172 -1.90 -16.69 1.84
N LEU A 173 -2.87 -17.33 2.48
CA LEU A 173 -4.30 -17.12 2.24
C LEU A 173 -4.72 -15.70 2.64
N MET A 174 -4.30 -15.25 3.83
CA MET A 174 -4.52 -13.87 4.30
C MET A 174 -3.96 -12.85 3.31
N THR A 175 -2.67 -12.99 2.97
CA THR A 175 -1.95 -12.07 2.07
C THR A 175 -2.66 -11.94 0.73
N PHE A 176 -3.03 -13.08 0.11
CA PHE A 176 -3.76 -13.09 -1.15
C PHE A 176 -5.17 -12.48 -1.04
N ARG A 177 -5.95 -12.87 -0.02
CA ARG A 177 -7.35 -12.44 0.12
C ARG A 177 -7.46 -10.94 0.38
N LEU A 178 -6.56 -10.39 1.20
CA LEU A 178 -6.49 -8.95 1.48
C LEU A 178 -6.01 -8.16 0.26
N GLU A 179 -4.98 -8.65 -0.46
CA GLU A 179 -4.54 -8.01 -1.69
C GLU A 179 -5.60 -8.05 -2.78
N LYS A 180 -6.32 -9.18 -2.93
CA LYS A 180 -7.44 -9.32 -3.85
C LYS A 180 -8.58 -8.36 -3.51
N TYR A 181 -8.96 -8.26 -2.24
CA TYR A 181 -10.00 -7.32 -1.78
C TYR A 181 -9.67 -5.86 -2.13
N MET A 182 -8.38 -5.48 -2.04
CA MET A 182 -7.91 -4.15 -2.41
C MET A 182 -7.77 -3.96 -3.93
N ALA A 183 -7.30 -4.98 -4.65
CA ALA A 183 -7.14 -4.95 -6.10
C ALA A 183 -8.50 -4.85 -6.80
N ASP A 184 -9.46 -5.71 -6.47
CA ASP A 184 -10.80 -5.76 -7.10
C ASP A 184 -11.65 -4.49 -6.84
N ARG A 185 -11.22 -3.63 -5.90
CA ARG A 185 -11.79 -2.29 -5.62
C ARG A 185 -10.98 -1.12 -6.19
N SER A 186 -9.86 -1.40 -6.85
CA SER A 186 -9.01 -0.39 -7.48
C SER A 186 -9.40 -0.19 -8.94
N PHE A 187 -9.26 1.03 -9.45
CA PHE A 187 -9.58 1.37 -10.83
C PHE A 187 -8.55 2.33 -11.44
N TYR A 188 -8.45 2.30 -12.76
CA TYR A 188 -7.70 3.21 -13.61
C TYR A 188 -8.67 3.78 -14.65
N GLY A 189 -9.08 5.04 -14.48
CA GLY A 189 -10.22 5.58 -15.22
C GLY A 189 -11.48 4.73 -14.94
N SER A 190 -12.13 4.24 -16.00
CA SER A 190 -13.26 3.31 -15.93
C SER A 190 -12.86 1.83 -15.77
N ALA A 191 -11.59 1.47 -16.01
CA ALA A 191 -11.13 0.08 -15.97
C ALA A 191 -10.84 -0.39 -14.53
N ARG A 192 -11.56 -1.42 -14.08
CA ARG A 192 -11.32 -2.08 -12.79
C ARG A 192 -10.05 -2.94 -12.84
N VAL A 193 -9.29 -2.96 -11.75
CA VAL A 193 -8.16 -3.88 -11.55
C VAL A 193 -8.72 -5.21 -11.03
N HIS A 194 -8.21 -6.34 -11.51
CA HIS A 194 -8.57 -7.67 -11.02
C HIS A 194 -7.34 -8.46 -10.61
N GLN A 195 -7.40 -9.11 -9.45
CA GLN A 195 -6.37 -10.06 -9.01
C GLN A 195 -6.74 -11.49 -9.44
N ASN A 196 -5.95 -12.08 -10.36
CA ASN A 196 -6.20 -13.39 -10.95
C ASN A 196 -5.26 -14.50 -10.45
N GLY A 197 -4.31 -14.18 -9.55
CA GLY A 197 -3.40 -15.17 -8.98
C GLY A 197 -4.13 -16.23 -8.14
N ARG A 198 -3.40 -17.28 -7.76
CA ARG A 198 -3.78 -18.25 -6.73
C ARG A 198 -3.01 -18.00 -5.44
N TRP A 199 -3.62 -18.24 -4.29
CA TRP A 199 -3.00 -18.03 -2.98
C TRP A 199 -1.94 -19.09 -2.64
N THR A 200 -2.13 -20.34 -3.07
CA THR A 200 -1.20 -21.46 -2.82
C THR A 200 0.18 -21.25 -3.45
N ALA A 201 0.27 -20.51 -4.56
CA ALA A 201 1.54 -20.17 -5.21
C ALA A 201 2.42 -19.19 -4.40
N LEU A 202 1.94 -18.70 -3.26
CA LEU A 202 2.74 -17.94 -2.30
C LEU A 202 3.53 -18.84 -1.32
N TYR A 203 3.20 -20.14 -1.17
CA TYR A 203 3.95 -21.05 -0.29
C TYR A 203 5.46 -21.14 -0.61
N PRO A 204 5.91 -21.18 -1.87
CA PRO A 204 7.34 -21.14 -2.19
C PRO A 204 8.08 -19.87 -1.74
N ALA A 205 7.35 -18.76 -1.50
CA ALA A 205 7.92 -17.55 -0.90
C ALA A 205 8.04 -17.64 0.63
N MET A 206 7.24 -18.49 1.29
CA MET A 206 7.17 -18.65 2.74
C MET A 206 8.32 -19.53 3.29
N LYS A 207 9.07 -20.24 2.43
CA LYS A 207 10.09 -21.22 2.84
C LYS A 207 11.10 -20.70 3.88
N HIS A 208 11.62 -19.47 3.73
CA HIS A 208 12.59 -18.92 4.68
C HIS A 208 11.96 -18.54 6.03
N LEU A 209 10.69 -18.14 6.02
CA LEU A 209 9.91 -17.88 7.23
C LEU A 209 9.65 -19.19 7.99
N LEU A 210 9.30 -20.27 7.29
CA LEU A 210 9.16 -21.61 7.88
C LEU A 210 10.49 -22.14 8.45
N ILE A 211 11.62 -21.95 7.76
CA ILE A 211 12.95 -22.31 8.28
C ILE A 211 13.26 -21.52 9.56
N GLY A 212 12.98 -20.22 9.60
CA GLY A 212 13.19 -19.40 10.80
C GLY A 212 12.37 -19.89 11.99
N ILE A 213 11.09 -20.21 11.77
CA ILE A 213 10.21 -20.81 12.79
C ILE A 213 10.76 -22.18 13.25
N ALA A 214 11.19 -23.04 12.31
CA ALA A 214 11.74 -24.35 12.66
C ALA A 214 13.00 -24.25 13.52
N ILE A 215 13.92 -23.34 13.19
CA ILE A 215 15.12 -23.06 14.01
C ILE A 215 14.71 -22.59 15.41
N LEU A 216 13.76 -21.65 15.52
CA LEU A 216 13.26 -21.15 16.81
C LEU A 216 12.63 -22.27 17.66
N LEU A 217 11.79 -23.13 17.07
CA LEU A 217 11.14 -24.23 17.77
C LEU A 217 12.13 -25.30 18.25
N VAL A 218 13.09 -25.69 17.40
CA VAL A 218 14.16 -26.62 17.79
C VAL A 218 15.03 -26.02 18.89
N SER A 219 15.40 -24.74 18.76
CA SER A 219 16.26 -24.04 19.72
C SER A 219 15.58 -23.87 21.08
N ALA A 220 14.30 -23.48 21.11
CA ALA A 220 13.50 -23.45 22.32
C ALA A 220 13.35 -24.84 22.96
N GLY A 221 13.12 -25.88 22.14
CA GLY A 221 13.07 -27.26 22.59
C GLY A 221 14.38 -27.73 23.25
N LEU A 222 15.54 -27.37 22.67
CA LEU A 222 16.85 -27.64 23.25
C LEU A 222 17.09 -26.87 24.56
N MET A 223 16.67 -25.61 24.65
CA MET A 223 16.76 -24.84 25.91
C MET A 223 15.93 -25.48 27.02
N VAL A 224 14.67 -25.83 26.74
CA VAL A 224 13.78 -26.51 27.71
C VAL A 224 14.36 -27.87 28.10
N TRP A 225 14.78 -28.69 27.14
CA TRP A 225 15.36 -30.01 27.41
C TRP A 225 16.66 -29.96 28.22
N GLY A 226 17.51 -28.95 27.98
CA GLY A 226 18.75 -28.73 28.72
C GLY A 226 18.55 -28.11 30.11
N ALA A 227 17.45 -27.37 30.31
CA ALA A 227 17.09 -26.74 31.58
C ALA A 227 16.33 -27.68 32.53
N VAL A 228 15.49 -28.59 32.01
CA VAL A 228 14.79 -29.59 32.82
C VAL A 228 15.80 -30.53 33.48
N PRO A 229 15.88 -30.60 34.83
CA PRO A 229 16.77 -31.51 35.52
C PRO A 229 16.49 -32.99 35.22
N SER A 230 17.49 -33.83 35.38
CA SER A 230 17.29 -35.28 35.33
C SER A 230 16.66 -35.77 36.65
N PRO A 231 15.87 -36.87 36.65
CA PRO A 231 15.26 -37.39 37.87
C PRO A 231 16.30 -37.63 38.98
N GLY A 232 16.05 -37.10 40.17
CA GLY A 232 16.98 -37.15 41.30
C GLY A 232 18.06 -36.06 41.33
N SER A 233 18.02 -35.08 40.43
CA SER A 233 18.92 -33.91 40.43
C SER A 233 18.14 -32.59 40.42
N TYR A 234 18.72 -31.56 41.03
CA TYR A 234 18.20 -30.17 41.00
C TYR A 234 18.95 -29.29 39.99
N GLU A 235 20.08 -29.76 39.47
CA GLU A 235 20.90 -29.05 38.49
C GLU A 235 20.33 -29.17 37.06
N PRO A 236 20.52 -28.15 36.20
CA PRO A 236 20.14 -28.23 34.79
C PRO A 236 20.85 -29.40 34.07
N ARG A 237 20.12 -30.17 33.27
CA ARG A 237 20.66 -31.34 32.55
C ARG A 237 21.93 -31.03 31.74
N SER A 238 22.01 -29.87 31.09
CA SER A 238 23.23 -29.47 30.38
C SER A 238 23.25 -27.98 30.02
N VAL A 239 24.08 -27.21 30.73
CA VAL A 239 24.28 -25.76 30.49
C VAL A 239 24.74 -25.46 29.06
N ILE A 240 25.61 -26.30 28.48
CA ILE A 240 26.10 -26.14 27.09
C ILE A 240 24.95 -26.17 26.08
N VAL A 241 23.95 -27.02 26.28
CA VAL A 241 22.80 -27.13 25.36
C VAL A 241 21.82 -25.97 25.54
N ILE A 242 21.69 -25.43 26.77
CA ILE A 242 20.93 -24.18 27.01
C ILE A 242 21.59 -23.01 26.25
N ILE A 243 22.92 -22.87 26.34
CA ILE A 243 23.68 -21.84 25.63
C ILE A 243 23.56 -22.04 24.10
N GLY A 244 23.72 -23.27 23.61
CA GLY A 244 23.54 -23.61 22.20
C GLY A 244 22.14 -23.29 21.67
N GLY A 245 21.09 -23.59 22.47
CA GLY A 245 19.71 -23.21 22.18
C GLY A 245 19.48 -21.70 22.23
N GLY A 246 20.17 -20.96 23.11
CA GLY A 246 20.14 -19.49 23.13
C GLY A 246 20.72 -18.88 21.84
N VAL A 247 21.90 -19.36 21.42
CA VAL A 247 22.53 -18.97 20.14
C VAL A 247 21.65 -19.35 18.95
N GLY A 248 21.09 -20.56 18.95
CA GLY A 248 20.14 -21.02 17.93
C GLY A 248 18.88 -20.15 17.86
N THR A 249 18.36 -19.70 19.01
CA THR A 249 17.20 -18.79 19.08
C THR A 249 17.52 -17.43 18.46
N PHE A 250 18.70 -16.87 18.74
CA PHE A 250 19.17 -15.62 18.13
C PHE A 250 19.31 -15.75 16.60
N ILE A 251 19.94 -16.83 16.12
CA ILE A 251 20.06 -17.13 14.68
C ILE A 251 18.68 -17.29 14.02
N GLY A 252 17.78 -18.04 14.67
CA GLY A 252 16.41 -18.26 14.21
C GLY A 252 15.62 -16.96 14.08
N TYR A 253 15.77 -16.03 15.03
CA TYR A 253 15.14 -14.71 15.00
C TYR A 253 15.66 -13.84 13.83
N LEU A 254 16.99 -13.78 13.64
CA LEU A 254 17.58 -13.08 12.48
C LEU A 254 17.10 -13.69 11.15
N TRP A 255 17.06 -15.01 11.06
CA TRP A 255 16.57 -15.71 9.87
C TRP A 255 15.08 -15.49 9.63
N LEU A 256 14.27 -15.37 10.68
CA LEU A 256 12.85 -15.03 10.60
C LEU A 256 12.62 -13.61 10.06
N ILE A 257 13.45 -12.64 10.43
CA ILE A 257 13.43 -11.28 9.87
C ILE A 257 13.74 -11.33 8.36
N ILE A 258 14.84 -12.01 7.98
CA ILE A 258 15.23 -12.19 6.57
C ILE A 258 14.11 -12.89 5.78
N GLY A 259 13.54 -13.96 6.34
CA GLY A 259 12.43 -14.71 5.75
C GLY A 259 11.16 -13.88 5.59
N SER A 260 10.87 -12.98 6.53
CA SER A 260 9.73 -12.06 6.46
C SER A 260 9.90 -11.01 5.36
N VAL A 261 11.10 -10.43 5.23
CA VAL A 261 11.43 -9.50 4.12
C VAL A 261 11.37 -10.23 2.78
N TYR A 262 11.96 -11.42 2.68
CA TYR A 262 11.93 -12.26 1.48
C TYR A 262 10.50 -12.60 1.04
N TYR A 263 9.67 -13.04 1.99
CA TYR A 263 8.25 -13.32 1.76
C TYR A 263 7.52 -12.07 1.25
N GLY A 264 7.72 -10.91 1.89
CA GLY A 264 7.14 -9.64 1.48
C GLY A 264 7.49 -9.25 0.04
N VAL A 265 8.77 -9.32 -0.34
CA VAL A 265 9.23 -8.98 -1.70
C VAL A 265 8.70 -9.97 -2.74
N ARG A 266 8.83 -11.28 -2.49
CA ARG A 266 8.45 -12.31 -3.48
C ARG A 266 6.94 -12.45 -3.62
N SER A 267 6.18 -12.31 -2.52
CA SER A 267 4.71 -12.25 -2.58
C SER A 267 4.22 -11.02 -3.32
N PHE A 268 4.81 -9.84 -3.08
CA PHE A 268 4.49 -8.61 -3.81
C PHE A 268 4.73 -8.77 -5.32
N GLY A 269 5.89 -9.27 -5.74
CA GLY A 269 6.21 -9.49 -7.16
C GLY A 269 5.22 -10.44 -7.86
N TYR A 270 4.90 -11.56 -7.21
CA TYR A 270 3.89 -12.51 -7.72
C TYR A 270 2.48 -11.88 -7.79
N LEU A 271 2.05 -11.18 -6.73
CA LEU A 271 0.73 -10.55 -6.68
C LEU A 271 0.58 -9.39 -7.66
N MET A 272 1.66 -8.67 -7.99
CA MET A 272 1.64 -7.59 -8.98
C MET A 272 1.61 -8.11 -10.42
N SER A 273 2.34 -9.19 -10.74
CA SER A 273 2.34 -9.80 -12.08
C SER A 273 1.01 -10.46 -12.47
N HIS A 274 0.18 -10.83 -11.50
CA HIS A 274 -1.14 -11.47 -11.72
C HIS A 274 -2.33 -10.50 -11.73
N LYS A 275 -2.07 -9.19 -11.81
CA LYS A 275 -3.12 -8.17 -11.95
C LYS A 275 -3.41 -7.85 -13.41
N THR A 276 -4.70 -7.79 -13.74
CA THR A 276 -5.18 -7.30 -15.05
C THR A 276 -6.03 -6.05 -14.87
N LEU A 277 -6.15 -5.27 -15.94
CA LEU A 277 -7.04 -4.11 -16.04
C LEU A 277 -8.17 -4.43 -17.04
N GLY A 278 -9.39 -4.00 -16.73
CA GLY A 278 -10.54 -4.18 -17.62
C GLY A 278 -11.27 -5.51 -17.42
N ARG A 279 -12.30 -5.72 -18.25
CA ARG A 279 -13.29 -6.80 -18.08
C ARG A 279 -12.63 -8.18 -18.20
N ARG A 280 -13.12 -9.14 -17.41
CA ARG A 280 -12.60 -10.52 -17.27
C ARG A 280 -12.79 -11.39 -18.51
N ASP A 281 -13.24 -10.81 -19.61
CA ASP A 281 -13.58 -11.49 -20.84
C ASP A 281 -12.27 -11.82 -21.56
N ARG A 282 -11.64 -12.92 -21.13
CA ARG A 282 -10.96 -13.78 -22.08
C ARG A 282 -11.98 -14.11 -23.15
N LEU A 283 -11.90 -13.40 -24.28
CA LEU A 283 -12.19 -13.99 -25.56
C LEU A 283 -11.32 -15.26 -25.65
N ARG A 284 -11.90 -16.39 -25.18
CA ARG A 284 -11.72 -17.65 -25.89
C ARG A 284 -12.29 -17.36 -27.27
N LEU A 285 -11.44 -16.82 -28.15
CA LEU A 285 -11.64 -16.97 -29.58
C LEU A 285 -11.91 -18.45 -29.76
N GLY A 286 -13.09 -18.77 -30.28
CA GLY A 286 -13.44 -20.15 -30.60
C GLY A 286 -12.32 -20.72 -31.45
N THR A 287 -12.11 -22.03 -31.35
CA THR A 287 -11.23 -22.77 -32.25
C THR A 287 -11.73 -22.58 -33.68
N ALA A 288 -11.25 -21.52 -34.32
CA ALA A 288 -11.52 -21.16 -35.70
C ALA A 288 -10.93 -22.26 -36.56
N ARG A 289 -11.82 -23.22 -36.87
CA ARG A 289 -11.68 -24.36 -37.77
C ARG A 289 -10.60 -24.08 -38.81
N ARG A 290 -9.48 -24.81 -38.75
CA ARG A 290 -8.39 -24.72 -39.71
C ARG A 290 -8.89 -25.20 -41.07
N GLY A 291 -9.48 -24.28 -41.83
CA GLY A 291 -9.88 -24.50 -43.21
C GLY A 291 -8.66 -24.95 -44.00
N ARG A 292 -8.77 -26.12 -44.63
CA ARG A 292 -7.68 -26.74 -45.39
C ARG A 292 -7.57 -26.01 -46.73
N GLY A 293 -6.85 -24.89 -46.74
CA GLY A 293 -6.52 -24.14 -47.95
C GLY A 293 -5.67 -24.99 -48.90
N GLN A 294 -6.04 -25.00 -50.18
CA GLN A 294 -5.46 -25.83 -51.22
C GLN A 294 -4.14 -25.28 -51.75
N ASP A 295 -3.34 -26.16 -52.34
CA ASP A 295 -2.02 -25.86 -52.87
C ASP A 295 -2.06 -24.92 -54.09
N LEU A 296 -1.19 -23.91 -54.09
CA LEU A 296 -0.88 -23.09 -55.27
C LEU A 296 0.61 -23.19 -55.58
N HIS A 297 0.94 -23.97 -56.61
CA HIS A 297 2.28 -24.12 -57.15
C HIS A 297 2.85 -22.79 -57.67
N PRO A 298 4.14 -22.48 -57.43
CA PRO A 298 4.83 -21.41 -58.16
C PRO A 298 5.21 -21.89 -59.57
N ARG A 299 4.57 -21.35 -60.60
CA ARG A 299 5.03 -21.53 -62.00
C ARG A 299 6.21 -20.60 -62.28
N ARG A 300 7.29 -21.16 -62.84
CA ARG A 300 8.46 -20.42 -63.35
C ARG A 300 8.06 -19.58 -64.58
N PRO A 301 8.59 -18.36 -64.76
CA PRO A 301 8.70 -17.75 -66.08
C PRO A 301 9.98 -18.23 -66.78
N ALA A 302 9.89 -18.55 -68.07
CA ALA A 302 11.04 -18.87 -68.91
C ALA A 302 11.25 -17.76 -69.97
N ALA A 303 12.52 -17.41 -70.18
CA ALA A 303 13.09 -16.74 -71.34
C ALA A 303 12.43 -15.45 -71.88
N LEU A 304 13.19 -14.35 -71.83
CA LEU A 304 13.47 -13.61 -73.06
C LEU A 304 14.95 -13.19 -73.08
N ARG A 305 15.62 -13.35 -74.23
CA ARG A 305 17.06 -13.13 -74.39
C ARG A 305 17.30 -12.18 -75.57
N ALA A 306 17.45 -10.90 -75.29
CA ALA A 306 17.97 -9.83 -76.15
C ALA A 306 18.09 -8.59 -75.24
N GLY A 307 19.12 -7.75 -75.24
CA GLY A 307 20.30 -7.58 -76.09
C GLY A 307 20.83 -6.16 -75.78
N LEU A 308 22.11 -5.87 -76.02
CA LEU A 308 22.79 -4.59 -75.67
C LEU A 308 22.91 -4.37 -74.13
N GLY A 309 23.96 -3.73 -73.58
CA GLY A 309 25.23 -3.33 -74.18
C GLY A 309 26.03 -2.36 -73.29
N ARG A 310 27.26 -2.77 -72.92
CA ARG A 310 28.45 -1.91 -72.66
C ARG A 310 28.50 -0.89 -71.49
N LEU A 311 29.74 -0.70 -71.00
CA LEU A 311 30.31 0.35 -70.10
C LEU A 311 30.32 0.02 -68.59
N ARG A 312 31.50 -0.15 -67.94
CA ARG A 312 32.47 0.87 -67.40
C ARG A 312 31.83 1.78 -66.33
N GLY A 313 32.39 2.01 -65.14
CA GLY A 313 33.58 1.44 -64.47
C GLY A 313 34.29 2.45 -63.53
N GLY A 314 34.60 2.05 -62.28
CA GLY A 314 35.37 2.85 -61.29
C GLY A 314 34.60 3.99 -60.59
N ARG A 315 35.13 4.67 -59.55
CA ARG A 315 36.24 4.38 -58.60
C ARG A 315 36.25 5.48 -57.49
N ARG A 316 36.48 5.12 -56.21
CA ARG A 316 37.04 5.98 -55.12
C ARG A 316 36.26 7.28 -54.75
N ALA A 317 36.64 8.08 -53.74
CA ALA A 317 37.10 7.85 -52.34
C ALA A 317 37.32 9.22 -51.63
N GLY A 318 37.24 9.27 -50.29
CA GLY A 318 37.66 10.42 -49.46
C GLY A 318 36.64 11.57 -49.34
N GLY A 319 36.71 12.45 -48.32
CA GLY A 319 37.58 12.46 -47.14
C GLY A 319 37.78 13.87 -46.54
N GLY A 320 37.92 13.95 -45.20
CA GLY A 320 38.32 15.14 -44.42
C GLY A 320 37.18 16.09 -43.97
N LEU A 321 37.36 16.99 -42.99
CA LEU A 321 38.37 17.12 -41.91
C LEU A 321 37.89 18.21 -40.89
N HIS A 322 38.47 18.25 -39.68
CA HIS A 322 38.34 19.30 -38.61
C HIS A 322 39.08 20.62 -39.03
N PRO A 323 39.23 21.75 -38.25
CA PRO A 323 39.20 21.94 -36.77
C PRO A 323 38.73 23.33 -36.15
N ALA A 324 38.92 23.49 -34.81
CA ALA A 324 39.27 24.71 -33.99
C ALA A 324 38.30 25.94 -33.87
N ALA A 325 38.12 26.73 -32.77
CA ALA A 325 38.88 27.15 -31.54
C ALA A 325 39.74 28.45 -31.70
N ASP A 326 39.91 29.41 -30.75
CA ASP A 326 39.56 29.61 -29.30
C ASP A 326 39.35 31.14 -28.96
N GLY A 327 38.85 31.50 -27.75
CA GLY A 327 38.86 32.87 -27.14
C GLY A 327 37.54 33.27 -26.44
N ARG A 328 37.40 33.72 -25.18
CA ARG A 328 38.16 34.45 -24.13
C ARG A 328 38.00 35.99 -24.09
N GLY A 329 37.77 36.47 -22.86
CA GLY A 329 37.81 37.89 -22.42
C GLY A 329 36.43 38.57 -22.33
N ALA A 330 36.15 39.53 -21.46
CA ALA A 330 36.57 39.92 -20.09
C ALA A 330 36.00 41.35 -19.86
N ASP A 331 35.49 41.58 -18.65
CA ASP A 331 35.34 42.85 -17.89
C ASP A 331 34.52 44.08 -18.38
N ASP A 332 33.80 44.59 -17.38
CA ASP A 332 33.52 45.98 -16.96
C ASP A 332 32.45 46.95 -17.53
N ASP A 333 31.90 47.65 -16.53
CA ASP A 333 31.22 48.97 -16.44
C ASP A 333 29.91 49.31 -17.17
N ASP A 334 28.82 49.14 -16.40
CA ASP A 334 28.01 50.20 -15.76
C ASP A 334 27.63 51.51 -16.53
N ARG A 335 26.33 51.82 -16.41
CA ARG A 335 25.63 53.13 -16.62
C ARG A 335 25.31 53.65 -18.03
N ALA A 336 24.05 53.42 -18.42
CA ALA A 336 23.10 54.53 -18.68
C ALA A 336 21.64 54.04 -18.51
N GLY A 337 20.83 54.74 -17.70
CA GLY A 337 19.36 54.62 -17.72
C GLY A 337 18.73 55.78 -18.51
N PRO A 338 17.48 56.20 -18.24
CA PRO A 338 16.39 55.52 -17.53
C PRO A 338 15.04 55.55 -18.31
N ALA A 339 14.07 54.68 -17.98
CA ALA A 339 12.67 54.88 -18.42
C ALA A 339 11.65 54.13 -17.55
N GLY A 340 10.58 54.83 -17.14
CA GLY A 340 9.27 54.22 -16.85
C GLY A 340 9.01 53.67 -15.43
N GLY A 341 8.65 54.56 -14.49
CA GLY A 341 7.71 54.21 -13.43
C GLY A 341 6.24 54.43 -13.89
N PRO A 342 5.29 54.67 -12.96
CA PRO A 342 4.78 53.64 -12.04
C PRO A 342 3.24 53.63 -12.00
N TRP A 343 2.61 52.55 -11.51
CA TRP A 343 1.20 52.60 -11.07
C TRP A 343 0.98 52.02 -9.66
N LEU A 344 0.26 52.82 -8.88
CA LEU A 344 -0.02 52.69 -7.44
C LEU A 344 -1.16 51.67 -7.19
N ARG A 345 -1.07 50.84 -6.16
CA ARG A 345 -1.49 51.06 -4.75
C ARG A 345 -3.01 51.24 -4.60
N GLY A 346 -3.62 50.33 -3.85
CA GLY A 346 -5.07 50.11 -3.76
C GLY A 346 -5.90 51.13 -2.99
N ARG A 347 -7.16 50.73 -2.73
CA ARG A 347 -8.09 51.41 -1.81
C ARG A 347 -8.91 50.36 -1.05
N ALA A 348 -9.22 50.66 0.21
CA ALA A 348 -10.10 49.90 1.10
C ALA A 348 -11.37 50.72 1.43
N GLY A 349 -12.35 50.08 2.07
CA GLY A 349 -13.70 50.61 2.32
C GLY A 349 -14.69 50.00 1.30
N GLY A 350 -15.77 49.32 1.68
CA GLY A 350 -16.35 49.12 3.00
C GLY A 350 -17.56 50.03 3.21
N ASP A 351 -18.74 49.48 2.98
CA ASP A 351 -20.00 49.95 3.58
C ASP A 351 -21.04 48.82 3.55
N ALA A 352 -22.00 48.88 4.46
CA ALA A 352 -23.06 47.89 4.64
C ALA A 352 -24.35 48.32 3.93
N GLY A 353 -25.17 47.36 3.49
CA GLY A 353 -26.46 47.62 2.87
C GLY A 353 -27.24 46.33 2.63
N ALA A 354 -28.30 46.15 3.40
CA ALA A 354 -29.17 44.98 3.41
C ALA A 354 -29.76 44.59 2.04
N LEU A 355 -30.02 43.30 1.86
CA LEU A 355 -31.17 42.79 1.11
C LEU A 355 -31.59 41.44 1.72
N ASP A 356 -32.88 41.33 2.02
CA ASP A 356 -33.49 40.14 2.63
C ASP A 356 -33.57 38.96 1.66
N ASP A 357 -33.46 37.74 2.19
CA ASP A 357 -33.91 36.51 1.53
C ASP A 357 -34.55 35.57 2.56
N PRO A 358 -35.87 35.70 2.81
CA PRO A 358 -36.63 34.76 3.60
C PRO A 358 -37.21 33.66 2.69
N ASP A 359 -36.85 32.41 2.93
CA ASP A 359 -37.80 31.27 2.95
C ASP A 359 -37.12 29.90 3.09
N HIS A 360 -36.95 29.50 4.36
CA HIS A 360 -37.07 28.10 4.76
C HIS A 360 -37.71 28.11 6.16
N PRO A 361 -38.87 27.47 6.38
CA PRO A 361 -38.99 26.01 6.25
C PRO A 361 -40.37 25.47 5.80
N ALA A 362 -40.46 24.16 5.51
CA ALA A 362 -41.47 23.24 6.06
C ALA A 362 -41.52 21.89 5.31
N ASP A 363 -41.56 20.79 6.07
CA ASP A 363 -42.04 19.47 5.65
C ASP A 363 -43.58 19.45 5.74
N PRO A 364 -44.29 18.82 4.79
CA PRO A 364 -45.46 18.05 5.20
C PRO A 364 -45.62 16.69 4.51
N ARG A 365 -45.56 15.63 5.33
CA ARG A 365 -46.53 14.52 5.26
C ARG A 365 -47.55 14.69 6.40
N PRO A 366 -48.73 14.03 6.39
CA PRO A 366 -49.28 13.11 5.39
C PRO A 366 -50.66 13.55 4.85
N LEU A 367 -51.20 12.82 3.87
CA LEU A 367 -52.64 12.83 3.61
C LEU A 367 -53.18 11.40 3.47
N HIS A 368 -54.19 11.08 4.28
CA HIS A 368 -54.92 9.82 4.25
C HIS A 368 -55.77 9.71 2.98
N ARG A 369 -55.93 8.49 2.46
CA ARG A 369 -57.09 8.13 1.66
C ARG A 369 -57.74 6.92 2.33
N HIS A 370 -58.97 7.09 2.81
CA HIS A 370 -59.80 6.01 3.30
C HIS A 370 -60.26 5.14 2.12
N ASP A 371 -60.31 3.83 2.36
CA ASP A 371 -61.13 2.88 1.62
C ASP A 371 -61.97 2.12 2.68
N PRO A 372 -63.30 1.97 2.53
CA PRO A 372 -64.16 1.46 3.60
C PRO A 372 -64.46 -0.04 3.48
N GLY A 373 -64.56 -0.73 4.62
CA GLY A 373 -65.38 -1.94 4.77
C GLY A 373 -64.67 -3.28 4.93
N ALA A 374 -64.27 -3.61 6.17
CA ALA A 374 -64.55 -4.89 6.82
C ALA A 374 -64.12 -4.83 8.30
N GLU A 375 -65.06 -5.06 9.23
CA GLU A 375 -64.82 -5.02 10.68
C GLU A 375 -64.27 -6.34 11.28
N PRO A 376 -63.75 -6.33 12.52
CA PRO A 376 -62.89 -7.39 13.04
C PRO A 376 -63.57 -8.40 13.98
N ARG A 377 -62.93 -9.57 14.11
CA ARG A 377 -62.98 -10.49 15.26
C ARG A 377 -61.59 -11.14 15.37
N GLY A 378 -61.00 -11.39 16.52
CA GLY A 378 -61.31 -11.08 17.91
C GLY A 378 -60.07 -11.40 18.77
N ALA A 379 -60.00 -10.91 20.01
CA ALA A 379 -58.85 -11.17 20.89
C ALA A 379 -58.94 -12.54 21.59
N GLU A 380 -57.80 -13.19 21.85
CA GLU A 380 -57.36 -13.54 23.22
C GLU A 380 -55.91 -14.10 23.27
N PRO A 381 -55.23 -14.06 24.44
CA PRO A 381 -53.84 -14.52 24.63
C PRO A 381 -53.72 -15.80 25.49
N HIS A 382 -52.50 -16.11 25.98
CA HIS A 382 -52.08 -17.26 26.84
C HIS A 382 -51.74 -18.57 26.09
N ARG A 383 -50.80 -19.42 26.52
CA ARG A 383 -49.72 -19.39 27.55
C ARG A 383 -48.62 -20.43 27.15
N PRO A 384 -47.45 -20.51 27.81
CA PRO A 384 -46.39 -21.46 27.45
C PRO A 384 -46.59 -22.84 28.11
N ALA A 385 -45.81 -23.81 27.62
CA ALA A 385 -45.43 -25.06 28.29
C ALA A 385 -43.95 -25.32 28.02
#